data_AF-A0A9W6XFZ5-F1
#
_entry.id   AF-A0A9W6XFZ5-F1
#
_cell.length_a   1.000
_cell.length_b   1.000
_cell.length_c   1.000
_cell.angle_alpha   90.00
_cell.angle_beta   90.00
_cell.angle_gamma   90.00
#
_symmetry.space_group_name_H-M   'P 1'
#
loop_
_entity.id
_entity.type
_entity.pdbx_description
1 polymer ?
#
loop_
_entity_poly.entity_id
_entity_poly.type
_entity_poly.pdbx_seq_one_letter_code
_entity_poly.pdbx_strand_id
1 'polypeptide(L)'
;MIGKIYKIIHNQSNIIYIGSTFNDLKGRFAQHKADYKRKHNISIYEYFERYGIENFKIILIKEYEVIDRRHLEVYEQLWINKLKPINKAPVVEFLLKEVGSKL
;
A
#
# COMPACT_ATOMS: atom_id res chain seq x y z
N MET A 1 13.65 -12.82 -4.19
CA MET A 1 13.79 -11.64 -3.30
C MET A 1 12.62 -11.61 -2.32
N ILE A 2 12.80 -11.11 -1.10
CA ILE A 2 11.71 -11.07 -0.11
C ILE A 2 11.03 -9.70 -0.16
N GLY A 3 9.78 -9.67 -0.63
CA GLY A 3 8.92 -8.50 -0.59
C GLY A 3 7.99 -8.50 0.61
N LYS A 4 7.59 -7.31 1.07
CA LYS A 4 6.70 -7.12 2.22
C LYS A 4 5.42 -6.44 1.77
N ILE A 5 4.27 -7.00 2.11
CA ILE A 5 2.99 -6.31 2.06
C ILE A 5 2.69 -5.77 3.45
N TYR A 6 2.30 -4.50 3.52
CA TYR A 6 1.99 -3.80 4.77
C TYR A 6 0.67 -3.05 4.68
N LYS A 7 0.15 -2.68 5.85
CA LYS A 7 -0.91 -1.68 5.98
C LYS A 7 -0.43 -0.47 6.75
N ILE A 8 -0.92 0.70 6.38
CA ILE A 8 -0.91 1.88 7.24
C ILE A 8 -2.34 2.05 7.76
N ILE A 9 -2.51 2.09 9.08
CA ILE A 9 -3.83 2.22 9.71
C ILE A 9 -3.89 3.46 10.59
N HIS A 10 -5.06 4.08 10.64
CA HIS A 10 -5.38 5.09 11.64
C HIS A 10 -5.67 4.40 12.98
N ASN A 11 -5.24 5.01 14.09
CA ASN A 11 -5.35 4.40 15.42
C ASN A 11 -6.79 4.32 15.95
N GLN A 12 -7.69 5.18 15.47
CA GLN A 12 -9.04 5.35 16.04
C GLN A 12 -10.17 5.19 15.01
N SER A 13 -9.87 4.86 13.75
CA SER A 13 -10.89 4.71 12.71
C SER A 13 -10.54 3.55 11.77
N ASN A 14 -11.45 3.23 10.87
CA ASN A 14 -11.30 2.11 9.93
C ASN A 14 -10.49 2.47 8.68
N ILE A 15 -9.71 3.56 8.70
CA ILE A 15 -8.86 3.95 7.58
C ILE A 15 -7.70 2.96 7.46
N ILE A 16 -7.63 2.31 6.30
CA ILE A 16 -6.59 1.34 5.97
C ILE A 16 -6.06 1.69 4.59
N TYR A 17 -4.75 1.84 4.48
CA TYR A 17 -4.01 1.87 3.22
C TYR A 17 -3.16 0.61 3.11
N ILE A 18 -3.07 0.04 1.91
CA ILE A 18 -2.22 -1.13 1.62
C ILE A 18 -1.07 -0.70 0.73
N GLY A 19 0.13 -1.22 1.01
CA GLY A 19 1.30 -0.98 0.18
C GLY A 19 2.24 -2.16 0.15
N SER A 20 3.17 -2.14 -0.80
CA SER A 20 4.27 -3.09 -0.90
C SER A 20 5.65 -2.42 -0.87
N THR A 21 6.66 -3.13 -0.36
CA THR A 21 8.05 -2.64 -0.28
C THR A 21 9.06 -3.79 -0.27
N PHE A 22 10.26 -3.55 -0.79
CA PHE A 22 11.43 -4.39 -0.54
C PHE A 22 12.30 -3.88 0.62
N ASN A 23 12.13 -2.62 1.00
CA ASN A 23 12.76 -2.02 2.17
C ASN A 23 12.08 -2.48 3.47
N ASP A 24 12.71 -2.23 4.62
CA ASP A 24 12.07 -2.42 5.92
C ASP A 24 10.91 -1.43 6.14
N LEU A 25 10.02 -1.76 7.08
CA LEU A 25 8.82 -0.96 7.33
C LEU A 25 9.11 0.41 7.94
N LYS A 26 10.16 0.53 8.77
CA LYS A 26 10.52 1.81 9.37
C LYS A 26 11.00 2.78 8.29
N GLY A 27 11.88 2.30 7.39
CA GLY A 27 12.32 3.05 6.21
C GLY A 27 11.18 3.42 5.29
N ARG A 28 10.27 2.47 4.99
CA ARG A 28 9.11 2.75 4.13
C ARG A 28 8.16 3.79 4.74
N PHE A 29 7.91 3.72 6.05
CA PHE A 29 7.05 4.71 6.70
C PHE A 29 7.71 6.09 6.82
N ALA A 30 9.03 6.14 7.02
CA ALA A 30 9.80 7.38 6.95
C ALA A 30 9.70 8.04 5.56
N GLN A 31 9.72 7.23 4.49
CA GLN A 31 9.50 7.73 3.13
C GLN A 31 8.10 8.33 2.96
N HIS A 32 7.04 7.65 3.39
CA HIS A 32 5.68 8.21 3.38
C HIS A 32 5.58 9.55 4.13
N LYS A 33 6.24 9.67 5.29
CA LYS A 33 6.31 10.93 6.05
C LYS A 33 7.05 12.03 5.31
N ALA A 34 8.15 11.68 4.63
CA ALA A 34 8.92 12.64 3.84
C ALA A 34 8.14 13.11 2.60
N ASP A 35 7.46 12.20 1.92
CA ASP A 35 6.64 12.49 0.74
C ASP A 35 5.44 13.37 1.09
N TYR A 36 4.80 13.10 2.23
CA TYR A 36 3.78 13.97 2.82
C TYR A 36 4.31 15.39 3.05
N LYS A 37 5.47 15.54 3.70
CA LYS A 37 6.08 16.87 3.94
C LYS A 37 6.41 17.62 2.65
N ARG A 38 6.76 16.90 1.58
CA ARG A 38 7.02 17.46 0.25
C ARG A 38 5.76 17.71 -0.58
N LYS A 39 4.56 17.43 -0.04
CA LYS A 39 3.27 17.53 -0.74
C LYS A 39 3.20 16.70 -2.03
N HIS A 40 3.89 15.55 -2.05
CA HIS A 40 3.69 14.59 -3.14
C HIS A 40 2.30 13.95 -3.03
N ASN A 41 1.63 13.79 -4.17
CA ASN A 41 0.30 13.21 -4.24
C ASN A 41 0.35 11.69 -4.02
N ILE A 42 0.48 11.27 -2.76
CA ILE A 42 0.33 9.88 -2.32
C ILE A 42 -1.13 9.64 -1.95
N SER A 43 -1.66 8.44 -2.19
CA SER A 43 -3.09 8.15 -2.00
C SER A 43 -3.57 8.34 -0.55
N ILE A 44 -2.70 8.14 0.44
CA ILE A 44 -3.01 8.36 1.86
C ILE A 44 -2.86 9.83 2.30
N TYR A 45 -2.37 10.73 1.43
CA TYR A 45 -2.03 12.12 1.77
C TYR A 45 -3.18 12.85 2.48
N GLU A 46 -4.38 12.81 1.89
CA GLU A 46 -5.56 13.53 2.42
C GLU A 46 -5.97 13.05 3.82
N TYR A 47 -5.66 11.80 4.16
CA TYR A 47 -5.96 11.23 5.47
C TYR A 47 -4.91 11.61 6.50
N PHE A 48 -3.63 11.73 6.10
CA PHE A 48 -2.60 12.30 6.97
C PHE A 48 -2.90 13.76 7.29
N GLU A 49 -3.32 14.55 6.30
CA GLU A 49 -3.71 15.94 6.50
C GLU A 49 -4.92 16.06 7.44
N ARG A 50 -5.94 15.22 7.24
CA ARG A 50 -7.19 15.29 8.00
C ARG A 50 -7.08 14.79 9.44
N TYR A 51 -6.25 13.79 9.70
CA TYR A 51 -6.23 13.09 11.00
C TYR A 51 -4.89 13.19 11.74
N GLY A 52 -3.87 13.83 11.15
CA GLY A 52 -2.52 13.90 11.72
C GLY A 52 -1.73 12.62 11.49
N ILE A 53 -0.54 12.74 10.90
CA ILE A 53 0.31 11.61 10.50
C ILE A 53 0.82 10.77 11.67
N GLU A 54 0.91 11.36 12.86
CA GLU A 54 1.24 10.71 14.13
C GLU A 54 0.16 9.74 14.61
N ASN A 55 -1.08 9.89 14.14
CA ASN A 55 -2.19 8.99 14.46
C ASN A 55 -2.25 7.76 13.54
N PHE A 56 -1.20 7.56 12.72
CA PHE A 56 -1.05 6.40 11.86
C PHE A 56 0.14 5.54 12.24
N LYS A 57 0.01 4.24 12.02
CA LYS A 57 1.09 3.26 12.16
C LYS A 57 1.15 2.32 10.97
N ILE A 58 2.38 1.91 10.62
CA ILE A 58 2.64 0.89 9.62
C ILE A 58 2.72 -0.50 10.30
N ILE A 59 2.12 -1.52 9.68
CA ILE A 59 2.07 -2.88 10.21
C ILE A 59 2.35 -3.87 9.08
N LEU A 60 3.25 -4.82 9.31
CA LEU A 60 3.49 -5.93 8.39
C LEU A 60 2.23 -6.78 8.27
N ILE A 61 1.81 -7.09 7.05
CA ILE A 61 0.78 -8.09 6.82
C ILE A 61 1.43 -9.43 6.56
N LYS A 62 2.29 -9.50 5.55
CA LYS A 62 2.93 -10.75 5.13
C LYS A 62 4.18 -10.48 4.28
N GLU A 63 5.17 -11.36 4.42
CA GLU A 63 6.31 -11.43 3.50
C GLU A 63 6.06 -12.47 2.41
N TYR A 64 6.62 -12.22 1.23
CA TYR A 64 6.53 -13.11 0.07
C TYR A 64 7.89 -13.24 -0.59
N GLU A 65 8.27 -14.47 -0.92
CA GLU A 65 9.32 -14.70 -1.91
C GLU A 65 8.76 -14.39 -3.29
N VAL A 66 9.39 -13.43 -3.98
CA VAL A 66 8.97 -12.97 -5.30
C VAL A 66 10.16 -12.94 -6.25
N ILE A 67 9.87 -12.97 -7.54
CA ILE A 67 10.88 -12.94 -8.62
C ILE A 67 11.22 -11.50 -9.01
N ASP A 68 10.25 -10.58 -8.92
CA ASP A 68 10.39 -9.18 -9.26
C ASP A 68 9.34 -8.31 -8.55
N ARG A 69 9.35 -7.00 -8.87
CA ARG A 69 8.41 -6.02 -8.34
C ARG A 69 6.96 -6.29 -8.76
N ARG A 70 6.73 -6.73 -10.00
CA ARG A 70 5.37 -7.00 -10.53
C ARG A 70 4.71 -8.16 -9.80
N HIS A 71 5.47 -9.21 -9.50
CA HIS A 71 4.99 -10.33 -8.70
C HIS A 71 4.59 -9.88 -7.28
N LEU A 72 5.34 -8.95 -6.66
CA LEU A 72 4.93 -8.37 -5.37
C LEU A 72 3.64 -7.53 -5.47
N GLU A 73 3.48 -6.78 -6.56
CA GLU A 73 2.30 -5.96 -6.82
C GLU A 73 1.03 -6.79 -7.02
N VAL A 74 1.15 -8.02 -7.54
CA VAL A 74 0.03 -8.99 -7.55
C VAL A 74 -0.43 -9.31 -6.13
N TYR A 75 0.50 -9.59 -5.20
CA TYR A 75 0.13 -9.82 -3.80
C TYR A 75 -0.46 -8.58 -3.13
N GLU A 76 0.07 -7.39 -3.43
CA GLU A 76 -0.51 -6.12 -2.97
C GLU A 76 -1.98 -6.00 -3.41
N GLN A 77 -2.27 -6.30 -4.69
CA GLN A 77 -3.61 -6.26 -5.23
C GLN A 77 -4.55 -7.27 -4.57
N LEU A 78 -4.08 -8.49 -4.27
CA LEU A 78 -4.87 -9.47 -3.53
C LEU A 78 -5.31 -8.92 -2.17
N TRP A 79 -4.43 -8.23 -1.45
CA TRP A 79 -4.75 -7.60 -0.18
C TRP A 79 -5.67 -6.38 -0.32
N ILE A 80 -5.48 -5.55 -1.36
CA ILE A 80 -6.40 -4.45 -1.69
C ILE A 80 -7.81 -5.01 -1.97
N ASN A 81 -7.90 -6.07 -2.78
CA ASN A 81 -9.17 -6.72 -3.11
C ASN A 81 -9.88 -7.30 -1.88
N LYS A 82 -9.10 -7.90 -0.98
CA LYS A 82 -9.60 -8.53 0.26
C LYS A 82 -10.05 -7.51 1.30
N LEU A 83 -9.32 -6.40 1.46
CA LEU A 83 -9.51 -5.45 2.57
C LEU A 83 -10.24 -4.17 2.17
N LYS A 84 -10.43 -3.91 0.87
CA LYS A 84 -11.08 -2.71 0.33
C LYS A 84 -10.57 -1.39 0.97
N PRO A 85 -9.24 -1.14 0.91
CA PRO A 85 -8.63 0.05 1.52
C PRO A 85 -8.92 1.33 0.74
N ILE A 86 -8.45 2.46 1.28
CA ILE A 86 -8.58 3.81 0.68
C ILE A 86 -7.60 4.08 -0.48
N ASN A 87 -6.89 3.07 -0.98
CA ASN A 87 -5.94 3.23 -2.08
C ASN A 87 -6.62 3.87 -3.31
N LYS A 88 -6.09 5.01 -3.79
CA LYS A 88 -6.53 5.65 -5.04
C LYS A 88 -5.94 4.86 -6.22
N ALA A 89 -6.81 4.13 -6.92
CA ALA A 89 -6.56 3.14 -7.98
C ALA A 89 -5.95 1.79 -7.51
N PRO A 90 -6.56 0.64 -7.88
CA PRO A 90 -5.89 -0.65 -7.76
C PRO A 90 -4.66 -0.68 -8.67
N VAL A 91 -3.54 -1.17 -8.15
CA VAL A 91 -2.24 -1.28 -8.83
C VAL A 91 -2.33 -2.06 -10.14
N VAL A 92 -3.41 -2.83 -10.33
CA VAL A 92 -3.52 -3.82 -11.38
C VAL A 92 -4.86 -3.75 -12.12
N GLU A 93 -5.23 -2.57 -12.60
CA GLU A 93 -6.31 -2.48 -13.61
C GLU A 93 -5.89 -3.16 -14.93
N PHE A 94 -4.58 -3.26 -15.20
CA PHE A 94 -4.03 -3.88 -16.41
C PHE A 94 -4.20 -5.41 -16.45
N LEU A 95 -3.91 -6.15 -15.37
CA LEU A 95 -4.07 -7.62 -15.38
C LEU A 95 -5.55 -8.06 -15.45
N LEU A 96 -6.47 -7.27 -14.89
CA LEU A 96 -7.90 -7.56 -15.05
C LEU A 96 -8.36 -7.44 -16.51
N LYS A 97 -7.77 -6.52 -17.28
CA LYS A 97 -8.04 -6.37 -18.73
C LYS A 97 -7.42 -7.51 -19.56
N GLU A 98 -6.25 -8.04 -19.16
CA GLU A 98 -5.64 -9.19 -19.84
C GLU A 98 -6.33 -10.53 -19.53
N VAL A 99 -6.83 -10.73 -18.30
CA VAL A 99 -7.58 -11.94 -17.94
C VAL A 99 -9.01 -11.89 -18.51
N GLY A 100 -9.64 -10.71 -18.54
CA GLY A 100 -10.99 -10.52 -19.11
C GLY A 100 -11.07 -10.58 -20.63
N SER A 101 -9.95 -10.54 -21.35
CA SER A 101 -9.90 -10.72 -22.82
C SER A 101 -9.59 -12.16 -23.24
N LYS A 102 -9.47 -13.09 -22.28
CA LYS A 102 -9.20 -14.52 -22.51
C LYS A 102 -10.33 -15.44 -22.03
N LEU A 103 -11.55 -14.93 -21.85
CA LEU A 103 -12.75 -15.70 -21.57
C LEU A 103 -13.81 -15.46 -22.65
#